data_AF-X1REK4-F1
#
_entry.id   AF-X1REK4-F1
#
_cell.length_a   1.000
_cell.length_b   1.000
_cell.length_c   1.000
_cell.angle_alpha   90.00
_cell.angle_beta   90.00
_cell.angle_gamma   90.00
#
_symmetry.space_group_name_H-M   'P 1'
#
loop_
_entity.id
_entity.type
_entity.pdbx_description
1 polymer ?
#
loop_
_entity_poly.entity_id
_entity_poly.type
_entity_poly.pdbx_seq_one_letter_code
_entity_poly.pdbx_strand_id
1 'polypeptide(L)'
;EVQSPLTLTDVEHFVSEYVKHNGRNFTKSRKNTWEFLLPQSLKDVPKLEKRYSNLTFDRRQAIRHSELEFMALGHPFVNAAIQHCGSVDFKGVATCRTIEDINLRGTKGLHCNFVVKLSRSTTNSELVYFQMVPVFVEQDGIINEEAAKVALFKQSKDDAQLSRRLDLNLLTLYELARDAVTKKYEGSDIWEEDFLCLNVAMVEFC
;
A
#
# COMPACT_ATOMS: atom_id res chain seq x y z
N GLU A 1 21.20 5.72 11.52
CA GLU A 1 20.04 4.82 11.44
C GLU A 1 18.88 5.56 10.80
N VAL A 2 18.26 4.98 9.77
CA VAL A 2 17.00 5.50 9.25
C VAL A 2 15.93 5.08 10.26
N GLN A 3 15.41 6.01 11.05
CA GLN A 3 14.25 5.76 11.90
C GLN A 3 13.04 5.59 10.98
N SER A 4 12.73 4.33 10.67
CA SER A 4 11.49 3.98 9.97
C SER A 4 10.36 3.87 10.99
N PRO A 5 9.17 4.40 10.72
CA PRO A 5 7.99 4.14 11.54
C PRO A 5 7.53 2.67 11.44
N LEU A 6 8.06 1.90 10.49
CA LEU A 6 7.71 0.50 10.27
C LEU A 6 8.37 -0.40 11.31
N THR A 7 7.56 -1.25 11.91
CA THR A 7 7.91 -2.26 12.91
C THR A 7 7.94 -3.67 12.29
N LEU A 8 8.46 -4.65 13.03
CA LEU A 8 8.41 -6.05 12.60
C LEU A 8 6.97 -6.59 12.51
N THR A 9 6.05 -6.03 13.30
CA THR A 9 4.61 -6.33 13.22
C THR A 9 4.04 -5.92 11.86
N ASP A 10 4.49 -4.78 11.32
CA ASP A 10 4.04 -4.32 10.00
C ASP A 10 4.53 -5.25 8.88
N VAL A 11 5.77 -5.77 9.01
CA VAL A 11 6.29 -6.78 8.08
C VAL A 11 5.50 -8.09 8.18
N GLU A 12 5.17 -8.54 9.39
CA GLU A 12 4.33 -9.72 9.60
C GLU A 12 2.95 -9.58 8.96
N HIS A 13 2.29 -8.44 9.21
CA HIS A 13 1.00 -8.13 8.61
C HIS A 13 1.07 -8.09 7.08
N PHE A 14 2.08 -7.40 6.53
CA PHE A 14 2.30 -7.32 5.08
C PHE A 14 2.48 -8.72 4.46
N VAL A 15 3.36 -9.54 5.03
CA VAL A 15 3.62 -10.90 4.52
C VAL A 15 2.35 -11.76 4.60
N SER A 16 1.65 -11.72 5.73
CA SER A 16 0.39 -12.44 5.91
C SER A 16 -0.63 -12.07 4.83
N GLU A 17 -0.89 -10.77 4.65
CA GLU A 17 -1.89 -10.29 3.70
C GLU A 17 -1.48 -10.59 2.25
N TYR A 18 -0.20 -10.42 1.91
CA TYR A 18 0.30 -10.75 0.57
C TYR A 18 0.13 -12.25 0.25
N VAL A 19 0.50 -13.13 1.18
CA VAL A 19 0.37 -14.59 1.01
C VAL A 19 -1.10 -14.98 0.84
N LYS A 20 -1.98 -14.46 1.70
CA LYS A 20 -3.44 -14.71 1.63
C LYS A 20 -4.06 -14.20 0.34
N HIS A 21 -3.72 -12.98 -0.06
CA HIS A 21 -4.21 -12.37 -1.31
C HIS A 21 -3.87 -13.22 -2.54
N ASN A 22 -2.72 -13.88 -2.52
CA ASN A 22 -2.29 -14.78 -3.60
C ASN A 22 -2.82 -16.23 -3.44
N GLY A 23 -3.88 -16.43 -2.65
CA GLY A 23 -4.57 -17.71 -2.50
C GLY A 23 -3.78 -18.77 -1.72
N ARG A 24 -2.85 -18.34 -0.84
CA ARG A 24 -2.08 -19.24 0.01
C ARG A 24 -2.46 -19.07 1.48
N ASN A 25 -2.36 -20.15 2.25
CA ASN A 25 -2.54 -20.10 3.69
C ASN A 25 -1.26 -19.61 4.37
N PHE A 26 -1.43 -18.74 5.36
CA PHE A 26 -0.38 -18.28 6.25
C PHE A 26 -0.67 -18.81 7.65
N THR A 27 0.04 -19.86 8.07
CA THR A 27 -0.34 -20.65 9.25
C THR A 27 0.67 -20.51 10.37
N LYS A 28 0.18 -20.35 11.60
CA LYS A 28 1.01 -20.36 12.81
C LYS A 28 1.13 -21.76 13.38
N SER A 29 2.35 -22.22 13.60
CA SER A 29 2.64 -23.49 14.26
C SER A 29 2.48 -23.38 15.78
N ARG A 30 2.41 -24.54 16.45
CA ARG A 30 2.39 -24.61 17.93
C ARG A 30 3.66 -24.03 18.58
N LYS A 31 4.76 -23.92 17.84
CA LYS A 31 6.03 -23.35 18.31
C LYS A 31 6.13 -21.85 18.07
N ASN A 32 5.01 -21.17 17.77
CA ASN A 32 4.97 -19.75 17.47
C ASN A 32 5.81 -19.34 16.25
N THR A 33 6.00 -20.28 15.31
CA THR A 33 6.63 -20.04 14.01
C THR A 33 5.59 -20.01 12.90
N TRP A 34 5.92 -19.41 11.77
CA TRP A 34 5.01 -19.30 10.62
C TRP A 34 5.44 -20.22 9.47
N GLU A 35 4.46 -20.65 8.68
CA GLU A 35 4.68 -21.42 7.47
C GLU A 35 3.70 -21.04 6.35
N PHE A 36 4.18 -21.12 5.11
CA PHE A 36 3.37 -20.94 3.91
C PHE A 36 4.04 -21.54 2.66
N LEU A 37 3.24 -21.70 1.60
CA LEU A 37 3.73 -22.06 0.27
C LEU A 37 3.96 -20.81 -0.57
N LEU A 38 5.00 -20.83 -1.41
CA LEU A 38 5.29 -19.71 -2.30
C LEU A 38 4.05 -19.36 -3.16
N PRO A 39 3.63 -18.08 -3.19
CA PRO A 39 2.65 -17.57 -4.13
C PRO A 39 3.03 -17.89 -5.58
N GLN A 40 2.04 -18.24 -6.41
CA GLN A 40 2.29 -18.59 -7.81
C GLN A 40 2.85 -17.40 -8.61
N SER A 41 2.49 -16.18 -8.23
CA SER A 41 3.00 -14.92 -8.77
C SER A 41 4.51 -14.76 -8.64
N LEU A 42 5.13 -15.43 -7.65
CA LEU A 42 6.57 -15.34 -7.39
C LEU A 42 7.35 -16.60 -7.79
N LYS A 43 6.71 -17.57 -8.47
CA LYS A 43 7.29 -18.90 -8.73
C LYS A 43 8.59 -18.86 -9.55
N ASP A 44 8.74 -17.86 -10.42
CA ASP A 44 9.85 -17.71 -11.35
C ASP A 44 10.94 -16.76 -10.81
N VAL A 45 10.75 -16.21 -9.61
CA VAL A 45 11.75 -15.34 -8.98
C VAL A 45 12.91 -16.21 -8.46
N PRO A 46 14.15 -15.94 -8.88
CA PRO A 46 15.29 -16.75 -8.49
C PRO A 46 15.58 -16.64 -6.99
N LYS A 47 16.11 -17.72 -6.42
CA LYS A 47 16.52 -17.82 -5.00
C LYS A 47 15.38 -17.77 -3.98
N LEU A 48 14.12 -17.92 -4.40
CA LEU A 48 13.00 -18.12 -3.48
C LEU A 48 12.76 -19.62 -3.22
N GLU A 49 12.36 -19.94 -2.00
CA GLU A 49 12.01 -21.30 -1.62
C GLU A 49 10.56 -21.61 -2.00
N LYS A 50 10.28 -22.85 -2.41
CA LYS A 50 8.91 -23.28 -2.75
C LYS A 50 7.99 -23.32 -1.54
N ARG A 51 8.57 -23.51 -0.35
CA ARG A 51 7.88 -23.60 0.94
C ARG A 51 8.76 -22.92 1.97
N TYR A 52 8.17 -22.00 2.72
CA TYR A 52 8.80 -21.40 3.89
C TYR A 52 8.24 -22.07 5.14
N SER A 53 9.14 -22.50 6.02
CA SER A 53 8.80 -23.19 7.28
C SER A 53 9.73 -22.71 8.39
N ASN A 54 9.26 -22.73 9.64
CA ASN A 54 10.01 -22.23 10.79
C ASN A 54 10.37 -20.74 10.70
N LEU A 55 9.50 -19.94 10.09
CA LEU A 55 9.68 -18.50 10.02
C LEU A 55 9.41 -17.83 11.37
N THR A 56 10.14 -16.77 11.67
CA THR A 56 9.86 -15.89 12.81
C THR A 56 10.06 -14.42 12.44
N PHE A 57 9.22 -13.56 13.01
CA PHE A 57 9.37 -12.10 12.96
C PHE A 57 10.00 -11.56 14.26
N ASP A 58 10.37 -12.44 15.21
CA ASP A 58 11.04 -12.08 16.45
C ASP A 58 12.56 -12.26 16.30
N ARG A 59 13.27 -11.12 16.23
CA ARG A 59 14.73 -11.07 16.14
C ARG A 59 15.42 -11.84 17.26
N ARG A 60 14.90 -11.80 18.50
CA ARG A 60 15.51 -12.48 19.65
C ARG A 60 15.38 -13.99 19.53
N GLN A 61 14.26 -14.48 19.00
CA GLN A 61 14.08 -15.91 18.73
C GLN A 61 15.03 -16.38 17.63
N ALA A 62 15.14 -15.65 16.53
CA ALA A 62 16.04 -16.00 15.43
C ALA A 62 17.52 -16.05 15.86
N ILE A 63 17.95 -15.17 16.77
CA ILE A 63 19.32 -15.20 17.31
C ILE A 63 19.58 -16.45 18.17
N ARG A 64 18.57 -16.90 18.93
CA ARG A 64 18.69 -18.05 19.84
C ARG A 64 18.54 -19.40 19.14
N HIS A 65 17.85 -19.43 18.02
CA HIS A 65 17.44 -20.62 17.31
C HIS A 65 17.86 -20.50 15.84
N SER A 66 19.04 -21.02 15.51
CA SER A 66 19.63 -20.93 14.16
C SER A 66 18.82 -21.63 13.08
N GLU A 67 17.90 -22.51 13.47
CA GLU A 67 16.95 -23.18 12.57
C GLU A 67 15.77 -22.30 12.15
N LEU A 68 15.58 -21.14 12.79
CA LEU A 68 14.50 -20.21 12.45
C LEU A 68 14.94 -19.24 11.37
N GLU A 69 14.09 -19.05 10.38
CA GLU A 69 14.29 -18.07 9.33
C GLU A 69 13.70 -16.71 9.76
N PHE A 70 14.55 -15.69 9.85
CA PHE A 70 14.13 -14.36 10.28
C PHE A 70 13.53 -13.57 9.12
N MET A 71 12.21 -13.37 9.17
CA MET A 71 11.45 -12.64 8.17
C MET A 71 11.42 -11.14 8.53
N ALA A 72 12.15 -10.32 7.76
CA ALA A 72 12.27 -8.88 7.97
C ALA A 72 12.43 -8.14 6.63
N LEU A 73 12.46 -6.80 6.66
CA LEU A 73 12.89 -6.00 5.50
C LEU A 73 14.31 -6.42 5.09
N GLY A 74 14.53 -6.64 3.79
CA GLY A 74 15.77 -7.19 3.25
C GLY A 74 15.74 -8.70 3.03
N HIS A 75 14.77 -9.42 3.58
CA HIS A 75 14.58 -10.84 3.31
C HIS A 75 14.23 -11.08 1.82
N PRO A 76 14.78 -12.10 1.12
CA PRO A 76 14.52 -12.32 -0.30
C PRO A 76 13.04 -12.37 -0.67
N PHE A 77 12.24 -13.09 0.13
CA PHE A 77 10.79 -13.16 -0.07
C PHE A 77 10.12 -11.79 0.09
N VAL A 78 10.46 -11.03 1.14
CA VAL A 78 9.85 -9.72 1.42
C VAL A 78 10.18 -8.73 0.30
N ASN A 79 11.43 -8.72 -0.15
CA ASN A 79 11.85 -7.87 -1.26
C ASN A 79 11.10 -8.23 -2.55
N ALA A 80 10.98 -9.52 -2.87
CA ALA A 80 10.26 -9.98 -4.05
C ALA A 80 8.77 -9.62 -3.98
N ALA A 81 8.14 -9.76 -2.81
CA ALA A 81 6.75 -9.38 -2.59
C ALA A 81 6.53 -7.87 -2.76
N ILE A 82 7.40 -7.03 -2.19
CA ILE A 82 7.36 -5.56 -2.36
C ILE A 82 7.52 -5.18 -3.83
N GLN A 83 8.50 -5.77 -4.52
CA GLN A 83 8.73 -5.53 -5.94
C GLN A 83 7.52 -5.94 -6.79
N HIS A 84 6.92 -7.09 -6.50
CA HIS A 84 5.73 -7.54 -7.19
C HIS A 84 4.56 -6.57 -6.97
N CYS A 85 4.31 -6.10 -5.74
CA CYS A 85 3.28 -5.10 -5.48
C CYS A 85 3.45 -3.79 -6.27
N GLY A 86 4.70 -3.42 -6.59
CA GLY A 86 5.01 -2.26 -7.44
C GLY A 86 4.98 -2.55 -8.94
N SER A 87 4.75 -3.81 -9.36
CA SER A 87 4.74 -4.21 -10.76
C SER A 87 3.34 -4.10 -11.37
N VAL A 88 3.28 -4.00 -12.70
CA VAL A 88 2.02 -3.97 -13.45
C VAL A 88 1.21 -5.27 -13.26
N ASP A 89 1.88 -6.39 -13.03
CA ASP A 89 1.26 -7.71 -12.86
C ASP A 89 0.41 -7.81 -11.59
N PHE A 90 0.74 -7.05 -10.55
CA PHE A 90 -0.08 -6.95 -9.34
C PHE A 90 -1.40 -6.22 -9.57
N LYS A 91 -1.50 -5.46 -10.67
CA LYS A 91 -2.66 -4.61 -11.01
C LYS A 91 -2.88 -3.53 -9.94
N GLY A 92 -4.06 -2.90 -9.94
CA GLY A 92 -4.44 -1.94 -8.91
C GLY A 92 -3.99 -0.49 -9.13
N VAL A 93 -3.33 -0.18 -10.25
CA VAL A 93 -3.02 1.21 -10.65
C VAL A 93 -4.30 2.03 -10.86
N ALA A 94 -5.33 1.41 -11.45
CA ALA A 94 -6.66 1.96 -11.59
C ALA A 94 -7.71 0.89 -11.22
N THR A 95 -8.66 1.23 -10.34
CA THR A 95 -9.69 0.27 -9.88
C THR A 95 -11.01 0.94 -9.50
N CYS A 96 -12.03 0.14 -9.18
CA CYS A 96 -13.27 0.57 -8.56
C CYS A 96 -13.42 -0.13 -7.21
N ARG A 97 -13.93 0.58 -6.19
CA ARG A 97 -14.05 0.07 -4.83
C ARG A 97 -15.39 0.44 -4.21
N THR A 98 -15.98 -0.52 -3.50
CA THR A 98 -17.15 -0.29 -2.65
C THR A 98 -16.69 -0.42 -1.21
N ILE A 99 -16.84 0.62 -0.40
CA ILE A 99 -16.32 0.64 0.98
C ILE A 99 -17.47 0.77 1.97
N GLU A 100 -17.53 -0.10 2.97
CA GLU A 100 -18.50 0.05 4.06
C GLU A 100 -18.11 1.17 5.01
N ASP A 101 -18.92 2.21 5.06
CA ASP A 101 -18.81 3.25 6.08
C ASP A 101 -20.15 3.95 6.29
N ILE A 102 -20.67 3.86 7.51
CA ILE A 102 -21.97 4.43 7.85
C ILE A 102 -21.98 5.96 7.78
N ASN A 103 -20.86 6.62 8.05
CA ASN A 103 -20.78 8.08 8.09
C ASN A 103 -20.60 8.69 6.71
N LEU A 104 -19.99 7.95 5.79
CA LEU A 104 -19.76 8.38 4.41
C LEU A 104 -20.75 7.77 3.42
N ARG A 105 -21.78 7.07 3.93
CA ARG A 105 -22.73 6.34 3.08
C ARG A 105 -23.37 7.23 2.02
N GLY A 106 -23.25 6.80 0.76
CA GLY A 106 -23.74 7.53 -0.41
C GLY A 106 -22.71 8.47 -1.04
N THR A 107 -21.60 8.76 -0.35
CA THR A 107 -20.48 9.51 -0.93
C THR A 107 -19.83 8.71 -2.04
N LYS A 108 -19.61 9.38 -3.17
CA LYS A 108 -19.01 8.82 -4.39
C LYS A 108 -17.95 9.79 -4.90
N GLY A 109 -16.86 9.25 -5.43
CA GLY A 109 -15.79 10.10 -5.93
C GLY A 109 -14.57 9.33 -6.42
N LEU A 110 -13.51 10.10 -6.64
CA LEU A 110 -12.20 9.62 -7.06
C LEU A 110 -11.22 9.70 -5.90
N HIS A 111 -10.64 8.56 -5.53
CA HIS A 111 -9.56 8.47 -4.57
C HIS A 111 -8.22 8.31 -5.27
N CYS A 112 -7.29 9.23 -5.03
CA CYS A 112 -5.94 9.23 -5.59
C CYS A 112 -4.92 9.14 -4.47
N ASN A 113 -4.00 8.18 -4.57
CA ASN A 113 -2.88 8.07 -3.64
C ASN A 113 -1.62 8.68 -4.27
N PHE A 114 -1.21 9.85 -3.79
CA PHE A 114 0.04 10.48 -4.22
C PHE A 114 1.18 10.12 -3.28
N VAL A 115 2.40 10.09 -3.82
CA VAL A 115 3.65 10.13 -3.08
C VAL A 115 4.38 11.40 -3.48
N VAL A 116 4.76 12.18 -2.48
CA VAL A 116 5.54 13.40 -2.66
C VAL A 116 6.94 13.13 -2.16
N LYS A 117 7.94 13.30 -3.04
CA LYS A 117 9.35 13.23 -2.70
C LYS A 117 9.79 14.58 -2.13
N LEU A 118 10.38 14.55 -0.95
CA LEU A 118 10.77 15.72 -0.19
C LEU A 118 12.28 15.65 0.06
N SER A 119 13.02 16.65 -0.40
CA SER A 119 14.44 16.84 -0.08
C SER A 119 14.56 17.85 1.07
N ARG A 120 15.41 17.53 2.05
CA ARG A 120 15.78 18.47 3.11
C ARG A 120 17.29 18.48 3.26
N SER A 121 17.89 19.59 2.84
CA SER A 121 19.31 19.86 3.06
C SER A 121 19.54 20.27 4.51
N THR A 122 20.38 19.50 5.21
CA THR A 122 20.97 19.88 6.49
C THR A 122 22.44 20.25 6.26
N THR A 123 23.07 20.93 7.23
CA THR A 123 24.47 21.40 7.11
C THR A 123 25.47 20.29 6.74
N ASN A 124 25.15 19.03 7.04
CA ASN A 124 26.03 17.87 6.84
C ASN A 124 25.45 16.75 5.95
N SER A 125 24.19 16.85 5.51
CA SER A 125 23.56 15.79 4.69
C SER A 125 22.29 16.26 3.99
N GLU A 126 22.03 15.72 2.81
CA GLU A 126 20.74 15.82 2.15
C GLU A 126 19.89 14.61 2.54
N LEU A 127 18.71 14.85 3.11
CA LEU A 127 17.77 13.81 3.49
C LEU A 127 16.62 13.80 2.49
N VAL A 128 16.41 12.67 1.83
CA VAL A 128 15.24 12.44 0.96
C VAL A 128 14.23 11.59 1.72
N TYR A 129 12.99 12.05 1.80
CA TYR A 129 11.88 11.32 2.39
C TYR A 129 10.66 11.35 1.45
N PHE A 130 9.81 10.34 1.57
CA PHE A 130 8.61 10.19 0.75
C PHE A 130 7.40 10.29 1.64
N GLN A 131 6.45 11.14 1.28
CA GLN A 131 5.21 11.33 2.00
C GLN A 131 4.02 10.84 1.17
N MET A 132 3.22 9.93 1.73
CA MET A 132 1.96 9.53 1.13
C MET A 132 0.89 10.59 1.40
N VAL A 133 0.19 11.00 0.35
CA VAL A 133 -0.86 12.02 0.37
C VAL A 133 -2.10 11.45 -0.32
N PRO A 134 -3.02 10.83 0.43
CA PRO A 134 -4.31 10.40 -0.12
C PRO A 134 -5.18 11.64 -0.36
N VAL A 135 -5.85 11.68 -1.51
CA VAL A 135 -6.82 12.72 -1.83
C VAL A 135 -8.10 12.05 -2.31
N PHE A 136 -9.23 12.51 -1.82
CA PHE A 136 -10.54 12.09 -2.28
C PHE A 136 -11.28 13.30 -2.82
N VAL A 137 -11.70 13.22 -4.07
CA VAL A 137 -12.51 14.24 -4.73
C VAL A 137 -13.91 13.66 -4.92
N GLU A 138 -14.89 14.25 -4.25
CA GLU A 138 -16.29 13.89 -4.44
C GLU A 138 -16.75 14.18 -5.87
N GLN A 139 -17.85 13.56 -6.27
CA GLN A 139 -18.42 13.71 -7.61
C GLN A 139 -18.75 15.16 -8.01
N ASP A 140 -18.94 16.05 -7.04
CA ASP A 140 -19.19 17.48 -7.21
C ASP A 140 -17.91 18.34 -7.21
N GLY A 141 -16.74 17.72 -7.10
CA GLY A 141 -15.43 18.38 -7.10
C GLY A 141 -14.91 18.79 -5.72
N ILE A 142 -15.61 18.46 -4.63
CA ILE A 142 -15.19 18.82 -3.27
C ILE A 142 -14.11 17.85 -2.77
N ILE A 143 -13.03 18.38 -2.17
CA ILE A 143 -12.01 17.57 -1.51
C ILE A 143 -12.52 17.12 -0.14
N ASN A 144 -12.57 15.81 0.10
CA ASN A 144 -13.04 15.21 1.36
C ASN A 144 -11.91 14.44 2.06
N GLU A 145 -11.31 15.05 3.09
CA GLU A 145 -10.19 14.47 3.83
C GLU A 145 -10.56 13.21 4.61
N GLU A 146 -11.78 13.15 5.16
CA GLU A 146 -12.24 11.97 5.92
C GLU A 146 -12.46 10.79 4.97
N ALA A 147 -13.09 11.02 3.82
CA ALA A 147 -13.22 10.02 2.78
C ALA A 147 -11.86 9.53 2.27
N ALA A 148 -10.88 10.42 2.10
CA ALA A 148 -9.51 10.04 1.72
C ALA A 148 -8.87 9.12 2.76
N LYS A 149 -9.02 9.45 4.05
CA LYS A 149 -8.49 8.63 5.15
C LYS A 149 -9.16 7.27 5.22
N VAL A 150 -10.49 7.21 5.15
CA VAL A 150 -11.23 5.94 5.18
C VAL A 150 -10.90 5.09 3.95
N ALA A 151 -10.85 5.71 2.76
CA ALA A 151 -10.50 5.02 1.52
C ALA A 151 -9.06 4.51 1.51
N LEU A 152 -8.12 5.16 2.20
CA LEU A 152 -6.76 4.67 2.32
C LEU A 152 -6.67 3.35 3.11
N PHE A 153 -7.43 3.22 4.22
CA PHE A 153 -7.25 2.11 5.15
C PHE A 153 -8.26 0.97 5.04
N LYS A 154 -9.50 1.22 4.58
CA LYS A 154 -10.53 0.17 4.51
C LYS A 154 -10.40 -0.67 3.24
N GLN A 155 -10.68 -1.97 3.33
CA GLN A 155 -10.73 -2.83 2.13
C GLN A 155 -12.02 -2.61 1.33
N SER A 156 -11.97 -2.89 0.03
CA SER A 156 -13.20 -2.95 -0.79
C SER A 156 -14.00 -4.18 -0.41
N LYS A 157 -15.33 -4.08 -0.43
CA LYS A 157 -16.19 -5.23 -0.63
C LYS A 157 -16.00 -5.80 -2.02
N ASP A 158 -16.16 -7.11 -2.15
CA ASP A 158 -16.33 -7.76 -3.43
C ASP A 158 -17.69 -7.36 -4.03
N ASP A 159 -17.70 -6.28 -4.81
CA ASP A 159 -18.85 -5.88 -5.61
C ASP A 159 -18.41 -5.52 -7.03
N ALA A 160 -18.64 -6.46 -7.94
CA ALA A 160 -18.21 -6.38 -9.33
C ALA A 160 -19.02 -5.35 -10.17
N GLN A 161 -19.97 -4.62 -9.59
CA GLN A 161 -20.92 -3.80 -10.36
C GLN A 161 -20.63 -2.29 -10.38
N LEU A 162 -19.65 -1.78 -9.63
CA LEU A 162 -19.45 -0.34 -9.46
C LEU A 162 -19.11 0.39 -10.76
N SER A 163 -18.31 -0.23 -11.64
CA SER A 163 -17.82 0.37 -12.89
C SER A 163 -18.92 0.70 -13.90
N ARG A 164 -20.15 0.20 -13.72
CA ARG A 164 -21.28 0.47 -14.62
C ARG A 164 -22.18 1.62 -14.16
N ARG A 165 -21.98 2.18 -12.96
CA ARG A 165 -22.99 3.04 -12.29
C ARG A 165 -22.57 4.49 -12.12
N LEU A 166 -21.32 4.83 -12.39
CA LEU A 166 -20.76 6.15 -12.08
C LEU A 166 -20.32 6.85 -13.37
N ASP A 167 -21.09 7.86 -13.77
CA ASP A 167 -20.75 8.78 -14.86
C ASP A 167 -19.99 9.97 -14.27
N LEU A 168 -18.71 9.73 -13.94
CA LEU A 168 -17.82 10.74 -13.38
C LEU A 168 -16.90 11.28 -14.46
N ASN A 169 -16.68 12.59 -14.47
CA ASN A 169 -15.61 13.19 -15.26
C ASN A 169 -14.26 12.95 -14.57
N LEU A 170 -13.72 11.75 -14.76
CA LEU A 170 -12.51 11.27 -14.07
C LEU A 170 -11.29 12.17 -14.32
N LEU A 171 -11.19 12.77 -15.52
CA LEU A 171 -10.09 13.66 -15.84
C LEU A 171 -10.15 14.93 -14.98
N THR A 172 -11.31 15.57 -14.91
CA THR A 172 -11.50 16.77 -14.09
C THR A 172 -11.31 16.46 -12.59
N LEU A 173 -11.82 15.33 -12.09
CA LEU A 173 -11.61 14.95 -10.70
C LEU A 173 -10.13 14.67 -10.39
N TYR A 174 -9.41 14.05 -11.33
CA TYR A 174 -7.97 13.81 -11.18
C TYR A 174 -7.17 15.13 -11.17
N GLU A 175 -7.50 16.07 -12.06
CA GLU A 175 -6.88 17.40 -12.09
C GLU A 175 -7.09 18.14 -10.76
N LEU A 176 -8.32 18.13 -10.22
CA LEU A 176 -8.62 18.70 -8.90
C LEU A 176 -7.81 18.02 -7.78
N ALA A 177 -7.66 16.69 -7.84
CA ALA A 177 -6.87 15.96 -6.87
C ALA A 177 -5.39 16.37 -6.91
N ARG A 178 -4.82 16.45 -8.12
CA ARG A 178 -3.44 16.87 -8.34
C ARG A 178 -3.22 18.29 -7.85
N ASP A 179 -4.09 19.23 -8.22
CA ASP A 179 -4.00 20.63 -7.83
C ASP A 179 -4.09 20.80 -6.31
N ALA A 180 -4.93 20.00 -5.64
CA ALA A 180 -5.01 19.98 -4.18
C ALA A 180 -3.68 19.54 -3.53
N VAL A 181 -3.00 18.54 -4.09
CA VAL A 181 -1.68 18.11 -3.61
C VAL A 181 -0.63 19.19 -3.89
N THR A 182 -0.57 19.73 -5.11
CA THR A 182 0.39 20.79 -5.46
C THR A 182 0.23 22.01 -4.55
N LYS A 183 -1.00 22.46 -4.33
CA LYS A 183 -1.31 23.57 -3.43
C LYS A 183 -0.88 23.32 -1.98
N LYS A 184 -1.02 22.08 -1.49
CA LYS A 184 -0.58 21.71 -0.13
C LYS A 184 0.92 21.93 0.10
N TYR A 185 1.73 21.86 -0.96
CA TYR A 185 3.17 22.05 -0.90
C TYR A 185 3.64 23.34 -1.60
N GLU A 186 2.73 24.25 -1.91
CA GLU A 186 3.07 25.54 -2.48
C GLU A 186 4.04 26.30 -1.56
N GLY A 187 5.14 26.80 -2.14
CA GLY A 187 6.22 27.45 -1.38
C GLY A 187 7.26 26.50 -0.77
N SER A 188 7.12 25.18 -0.97
CA SER A 188 8.19 24.21 -0.69
C SER A 188 9.11 24.06 -1.91
N ASP A 189 10.36 23.63 -1.69
CA ASP A 189 11.32 23.32 -2.76
C ASP A 189 11.02 21.94 -3.36
N ILE A 190 9.91 21.85 -4.11
CA ILE A 190 9.39 20.61 -4.72
C ILE A 190 9.04 20.89 -6.17
N TRP A 191 9.42 19.97 -7.06
CA TRP A 191 9.18 20.07 -8.49
C TRP A 191 8.03 19.16 -8.93
N GLU A 192 7.49 19.35 -10.13
CA GLU A 192 6.40 18.52 -10.66
C GLU A 192 6.76 17.03 -10.68
N GLU A 193 8.03 16.71 -10.97
CA GLU A 193 8.58 15.35 -10.98
C GLU A 193 8.65 14.68 -9.60
N ASP A 194 8.54 15.45 -8.52
CA ASP A 194 8.52 14.92 -7.16
C ASP A 194 7.12 14.46 -6.73
N PHE A 195 6.08 14.69 -7.54
CA PHE A 195 4.73 14.18 -7.35
C PHE A 195 4.50 12.92 -8.19
N LEU A 196 4.26 11.79 -7.51
CA LEU A 196 3.91 10.53 -8.16
C LEU A 196 2.50 10.09 -7.74
N CYS A 197 1.58 9.94 -8.69
CA CYS A 197 0.31 9.26 -8.42
C CYS A 197 0.54 7.74 -8.46
N LEU A 198 0.45 7.07 -7.31
CA LEU A 198 0.67 5.63 -7.20
C LEU A 198 -0.50 4.82 -7.76
N ASN A 199 -1.72 5.24 -7.44
CA ASN A 199 -2.93 4.60 -7.92
C ASN A 199 -4.14 5.53 -7.80
N VAL A 200 -5.16 5.18 -8.56
CA VAL A 200 -6.46 5.85 -8.58
C VAL A 200 -7.56 4.81 -8.41
N ALA A 201 -8.55 5.11 -7.58
CA ALA A 201 -9.72 4.28 -7.39
C ALA A 201 -10.99 5.12 -7.48
N MET A 202 -11.95 4.68 -8.28
CA MET A 202 -13.32 5.15 -8.15
C MET A 202 -13.94 4.50 -6.91
N VAL A 203 -14.52 5.29 -6.01
CA VAL A 203 -15.00 4.79 -4.72
C VAL A 203 -16.46 5.18 -4.50
N GLU A 204 -17.23 4.22 -4.01
CA GLU A 204 -18.56 4.45 -3.45
C GLU A 204 -18.60 3.91 -2.01
N PHE A 205 -19.08 4.73 -1.10
CA PHE A 205 -19.30 4.32 0.29
C PHE A 205 -20.73 3.82 0.48
N CYS A 206 -20.88 2.63 1.07
CA CYS A 206 -22.16 1.93 1.23
C CYS A 206 -22.53 1.64 2.68
#